data_AF-A0A1Y0C5U7-F1
#
_entry.id   AF-A0A1Y0C5U7-F1
#
_cell.length_a   1.000
_cell.length_b   1.000
_cell.length_c   1.000
_cell.angle_alpha   90.00
_cell.angle_beta   90.00
_cell.angle_gamma   90.00
#
_symmetry.space_group_name_H-M   'P 1'
#
loop_
_entity.id
_entity.type
_entity.pdbx_description
1 polymer ?
#
loop_
_entity_poly.entity_id
_entity_poly.type
_entity_poly.pdbx_seq_one_letter_code
_entity_poly.pdbx_strand_id
1 'polypeptide(L)'
;MTPDAIAAILVLLSKVQGTPYIPGGNSAAGTDCSGLASWVANTAVGRDPFSGRFSTANEASELASRGFVHGAAPNALVIGWNASHTAVTLPDGTAVSSGEGGGVKFGGPGAYQGQFTHYMHLPVVANTPPEDPGPPRA
;
A
#
# COMPACT_ATOMS: atom_id res chain seq x y z
N MET A 1 8.16 -4.04 -5.31
CA MET A 1 6.95 -4.54 -6.00
C MET A 1 7.08 -4.37 -7.52
N THR A 2 6.41 -5.23 -8.29
CA THR A 2 6.45 -5.24 -9.76
C THR A 2 5.36 -4.33 -10.36
N PRO A 3 5.43 -4.01 -11.66
CA PRO A 3 4.33 -3.33 -12.35
C PRO A 3 2.99 -4.07 -12.26
N ASP A 4 3.01 -5.41 -12.30
CA ASP A 4 1.80 -6.22 -12.15
C ASP A 4 1.15 -6.05 -10.77
N ALA A 5 1.97 -5.90 -9.72
CA ALA A 5 1.47 -5.61 -8.38
C ALA A 5 0.77 -4.25 -8.30
N ILE A 6 1.28 -3.24 -9.01
CA ILE A 6 0.63 -1.92 -9.12
C ILE A 6 -0.74 -2.08 -9.79
N ALA A 7 -0.81 -2.80 -10.91
CA ALA A 7 -2.08 -3.05 -11.60
C ALA A 7 -3.07 -3.80 -10.70
N ALA A 8 -2.61 -4.81 -9.94
CA ALA A 8 -3.44 -5.55 -9.00
C ALA A 8 -4.01 -4.66 -7.89
N ILE A 9 -3.20 -3.73 -7.35
CA ILE A 9 -3.66 -2.74 -6.36
C ILE A 9 -4.74 -1.85 -6.98
N LEU A 10 -4.56 -1.34 -8.19
CA LEU A 10 -5.54 -0.48 -8.84
C LEU A 10 -6.86 -1.23 -9.11
N VAL A 11 -6.79 -2.49 -9.55
CA VAL A 11 -7.96 -3.36 -9.74
C VAL A 11 -8.68 -3.63 -8.41
N LEU A 12 -7.94 -3.88 -7.33
CA LEU A 12 -8.53 -4.02 -6.00
C LEU A 12 -9.27 -2.73 -5.60
N LEU A 13 -8.58 -1.59 -5.63
CA LEU A 13 -9.09 -0.32 -5.14
C LEU A 13 -10.31 0.16 -5.93
N SER A 14 -10.31 -0.02 -7.25
CA SER A 14 -11.49 0.26 -8.08
C SER A 14 -12.71 -0.59 -7.73
N LYS A 15 -12.51 -1.84 -7.28
CA LYS A 15 -13.61 -2.72 -6.84
C LYS A 15 -14.15 -2.38 -5.45
N VAL A 16 -13.29 -1.90 -4.54
CA VAL A 16 -13.67 -1.58 -3.16
C VAL A 16 -13.96 -0.10 -2.94
N GLN A 17 -13.91 0.73 -3.98
CA GLN A 17 -14.24 2.13 -3.87
C GLN A 17 -15.68 2.30 -3.37
N GLY A 18 -15.85 3.15 -2.36
CA GLY A 18 -17.14 3.36 -1.68
C GLY A 18 -17.44 2.37 -0.56
N THR A 19 -16.60 1.35 -0.33
CA THR A 19 -16.73 0.45 0.83
C THR A 19 -16.72 1.28 2.12
N PRO A 20 -17.74 1.16 3.00
CA PRO A 20 -17.87 1.99 4.20
C PRO A 20 -16.68 1.90 5.18
N TYR A 21 -16.49 2.96 5.96
CA TYR A 21 -15.56 2.92 7.09
C TYR A 21 -16.18 2.13 8.25
N ILE A 22 -15.52 1.06 8.67
CA ILE A 22 -15.91 0.26 9.85
C ILE A 22 -14.66 0.02 10.69
N PRO A 23 -14.59 0.51 11.95
CA PRO A 23 -13.50 0.19 12.87
C PRO A 23 -13.31 -1.33 13.00
N GLY A 24 -12.09 -1.82 12.80
CA GLY A 24 -11.76 -3.25 12.80
C GLY A 24 -12.15 -4.00 11.53
N GLY A 25 -12.76 -3.32 10.54
CA GLY A 25 -13.25 -3.94 9.32
C GLY A 25 -12.13 -4.55 8.46
N ASN A 26 -12.43 -5.64 7.78
CA ASN A 26 -11.50 -6.39 6.93
C ASN A 26 -12.21 -7.16 5.81
N SER A 27 -13.24 -6.56 5.20
CA SER A 27 -13.96 -7.18 4.09
C SER A 27 -14.50 -6.13 3.14
N ALA A 28 -15.03 -6.57 1.99
CA ALA A 28 -15.72 -5.69 1.05
C ALA A 28 -16.94 -4.95 1.66
N ALA A 29 -17.47 -5.43 2.81
CA ALA A 29 -18.57 -4.77 3.52
C ALA A 29 -18.11 -3.57 4.37
N GLY A 30 -16.82 -3.46 4.69
CA GLY A 30 -16.27 -2.32 5.43
C GLY A 30 -14.85 -2.51 5.91
N THR A 31 -14.10 -1.41 6.00
CA THR A 31 -12.70 -1.39 6.43
C THR A 31 -12.31 -0.07 7.09
N ASP A 32 -11.40 -0.11 8.05
CA ASP A 32 -10.80 1.09 8.62
C ASP A 32 -9.53 1.51 7.85
N CYS A 33 -8.83 2.53 8.35
CA CYS A 33 -7.59 3.02 7.75
C CYS A 33 -6.52 1.91 7.68
N SER A 34 -6.32 1.18 8.78
CA SER A 34 -5.33 0.10 8.87
C SER A 34 -5.70 -1.15 8.07
N GLY A 35 -6.98 -1.46 7.94
CA GLY A 35 -7.49 -2.54 7.11
C GLY A 35 -7.22 -2.23 5.64
N LEU A 36 -7.51 -1.02 5.17
CA LEU A 36 -7.17 -0.62 3.80
C LEU A 36 -5.65 -0.66 3.54
N ALA A 37 -4.83 -0.15 4.48
CA ALA A 37 -3.38 -0.23 4.38
C ALA A 37 -2.89 -1.68 4.29
N SER A 38 -3.51 -2.58 5.07
CA SER A 38 -3.24 -4.03 5.01
C SER A 38 -3.52 -4.59 3.63
N TRP A 39 -4.68 -4.29 3.05
CA TRP A 39 -5.06 -4.80 1.74
C TRP A 39 -4.07 -4.37 0.65
N VAL A 40 -3.68 -3.10 0.66
CA VAL A 40 -2.71 -2.59 -0.30
C VAL A 40 -1.35 -3.25 -0.09
N ALA A 41 -0.86 -3.34 1.15
CA ALA A 41 0.43 -3.95 1.45
C ALA A 41 0.48 -5.43 1.07
N ASN A 42 -0.60 -6.19 1.31
CA ASN A 42 -0.71 -7.59 0.91
C ASN A 42 -0.69 -7.75 -0.61
N THR A 43 -1.51 -6.96 -1.31
CA THR A 43 -1.60 -7.00 -2.77
C THR A 43 -0.26 -6.65 -3.40
N ALA A 44 0.46 -5.67 -2.83
CA ALA A 44 1.77 -5.23 -3.30
C ALA A 44 2.84 -6.33 -3.30
N VAL A 45 2.66 -7.36 -2.48
CA VAL A 45 3.55 -8.52 -2.36
C VAL A 45 2.92 -9.81 -2.88
N GLY A 46 1.82 -9.71 -3.63
CA GLY A 46 1.16 -10.86 -4.26
C GLY A 46 0.35 -11.76 -3.30
N ARG A 47 0.00 -11.26 -2.11
CA ARG A 47 -0.87 -11.97 -1.16
C ARG A 47 -2.34 -11.63 -1.40
N ASP A 48 -3.23 -12.47 -0.86
CA ASP A 48 -4.66 -12.15 -0.82
C ASP A 48 -4.89 -10.84 -0.04
N PRO A 49 -5.67 -9.88 -0.58
CA PRO A 49 -5.86 -8.57 0.04
C PRO A 49 -6.39 -8.66 1.47
N PHE A 50 -7.35 -9.54 1.74
CA PHE A 50 -8.03 -9.65 3.03
C PHE A 50 -7.27 -10.51 4.05
N SER A 51 -6.19 -11.18 3.65
CA SER A 51 -5.36 -11.99 4.54
C SER A 51 -4.46 -11.14 5.45
N GLY A 52 -4.15 -11.58 6.66
CA GLY A 52 -3.11 -10.94 7.49
C GLY A 52 -3.30 -9.44 7.73
N ARG A 53 -4.50 -9.03 8.17
CA ARG A 53 -4.77 -7.65 8.62
C ARG A 53 -3.81 -7.25 9.74
N PHE A 54 -3.38 -5.99 9.73
CA PHE A 54 -2.65 -5.34 10.81
C PHE A 54 -3.37 -4.09 11.32
N SER A 55 -2.85 -3.49 12.39
CA SER A 55 -3.26 -2.19 12.94
C SER A 55 -2.05 -1.27 13.09
N THR A 56 -2.29 0.01 13.38
CA THR A 56 -1.21 0.98 13.65
C THR A 56 -0.26 0.55 14.78
N ALA A 57 -0.73 -0.31 15.70
CA ALA A 57 0.08 -0.81 16.82
C ALA A 57 1.18 -1.80 16.40
N ASN A 58 0.98 -2.55 15.30
CA ASN A 58 1.95 -3.53 14.80
C ASN A 58 2.39 -3.29 13.33
N GLU A 59 1.92 -2.20 12.72
CA GLU A 59 2.13 -1.85 11.32
C GLU A 59 3.61 -1.91 10.89
N ALA A 60 4.53 -1.39 11.71
CA ALA A 60 5.97 -1.46 11.41
C ALA A 60 6.46 -2.89 11.13
N SER A 61 6.14 -3.81 12.05
CA SER A 61 6.59 -5.21 11.97
C SER A 61 5.93 -5.95 10.82
N GLU A 62 4.66 -5.67 10.56
CA GLU A 62 3.88 -6.29 9.51
C GLU A 62 4.34 -5.81 8.13
N LEU A 63 4.57 -4.51 7.96
CA LEU A 63 5.16 -3.97 6.73
C LEU A 63 6.58 -4.51 6.48
N ALA A 64 7.43 -4.57 7.51
CA ALA A 64 8.77 -5.15 7.41
C ALA A 64 8.73 -6.63 6.95
N SER A 65 7.80 -7.44 7.49
CA SER A 65 7.62 -8.84 7.05
C SER A 65 7.17 -8.98 5.58
N ARG A 66 6.63 -7.90 5.00
CA ARG A 66 6.22 -7.77 3.59
C ARG A 66 7.31 -7.08 2.76
N GLY A 67 8.53 -6.91 3.29
CA GLY A 67 9.66 -6.35 2.56
C GLY A 67 9.60 -4.84 2.37
N PHE A 68 8.74 -4.13 3.10
CA PHE A 68 8.82 -2.67 3.17
C PHE A 68 10.08 -2.27 3.95
N VAL A 69 10.63 -1.12 3.61
CA VAL A 69 11.80 -0.52 4.26
C VAL A 69 11.43 0.79 4.93
N HIS A 70 12.16 1.16 5.98
CA HIS A 70 11.93 2.41 6.72
C HIS A 70 12.14 3.66 5.86
N GLY A 71 11.32 4.68 6.13
CA GLY A 71 11.33 5.96 5.44
C GLY A 71 10.31 6.03 4.30
N ALA A 72 10.19 7.21 3.70
CA ALA A 72 9.41 7.44 2.48
C ALA A 72 10.36 7.64 1.30
N ALA A 73 9.92 7.25 0.10
CA ALA A 73 10.67 7.45 -1.13
C ALA A 73 9.73 7.89 -2.27
N PRO A 74 10.18 8.76 -3.18
CA PRO A 74 9.43 9.07 -4.38
C PRO A 74 9.28 7.83 -5.27
N ASN A 75 8.23 7.80 -6.09
CA ASN A 75 7.96 6.73 -7.06
C ASN A 75 7.85 5.33 -6.42
N ALA A 76 7.48 5.26 -5.15
CA ALA A 76 7.31 4.03 -4.37
C ALA A 76 5.90 3.97 -3.76
N LEU A 77 5.47 2.78 -3.36
CA LEU A 77 4.31 2.65 -2.50
C LEU A 77 4.72 3.09 -1.10
N VAL A 78 4.11 4.15 -0.57
CA VAL A 78 4.44 4.70 0.75
C VAL A 78 3.23 4.56 1.67
N ILE A 79 3.50 4.12 2.90
CA ILE A 79 2.53 4.05 3.99
C ILE A 79 3.08 4.87 5.15
N GLY A 80 2.31 5.86 5.57
CA GLY A 80 2.62 6.75 6.69
C GLY A 80 1.59 6.54 7.78
N TRP A 81 2.03 6.44 9.04
CA TRP A 81 1.14 6.23 10.17
C TRP A 81 1.62 6.89 11.46
N ASN A 82 0.71 7.00 12.42
CA ASN A 82 0.95 7.31 13.82
C ASN A 82 0.13 6.36 14.70
N ALA A 83 0.02 6.63 16.00
CA ALA A 83 -0.70 5.74 16.92
C ALA A 83 -2.18 5.53 16.55
N SER A 84 -2.83 6.49 15.89
CA SER A 84 -4.28 6.50 15.64
C SER A 84 -4.70 6.34 14.18
N HIS A 85 -3.80 6.62 13.23
CA HIS A 85 -4.17 6.71 11.82
C HIS A 85 -3.05 6.27 10.89
N THR A 86 -3.42 5.75 9.72
CA THR A 86 -2.51 5.38 8.64
C THR A 86 -3.11 5.75 7.29
N ALA A 87 -2.27 6.12 6.33
CA ALA A 87 -2.68 6.42 4.97
C ALA A 87 -1.65 5.94 3.95
N VAL A 88 -2.12 5.74 2.71
CA VAL A 88 -1.35 5.16 1.62
C VAL A 88 -1.19 6.16 0.48
N THR A 89 -0.01 6.20 -0.11
CA THR A 89 0.27 6.87 -1.38
C THR A 89 0.90 5.88 -2.36
N LEU A 90 0.28 5.73 -3.53
CA LEU A 90 0.75 4.87 -4.61
C LEU A 90 1.98 5.49 -5.31
N PRO A 91 2.74 4.71 -6.10
CA PRO A 91 3.95 5.20 -6.77
C PRO A 91 3.74 6.40 -7.71
N ASP A 92 2.56 6.53 -8.29
CA ASP A 92 2.18 7.65 -9.16
C ASP A 92 1.80 8.92 -8.37
N GLY A 93 1.87 8.87 -7.03
CA GLY A 93 1.46 9.95 -6.13
C GLY A 93 -0.02 9.91 -5.75
N THR A 94 -0.81 8.99 -6.30
CA THR A 94 -2.23 8.86 -5.98
C THR A 94 -2.40 8.44 -4.52
N ALA A 95 -3.06 9.28 -3.73
CA ALA A 95 -3.44 8.94 -2.36
C ALA A 95 -4.65 7.97 -2.35
N VAL A 96 -4.72 7.13 -1.33
CA VAL A 96 -5.87 6.25 -1.10
C VAL A 96 -6.16 6.22 0.39
N SER A 97 -7.43 6.37 0.76
CA SER A 97 -7.85 6.56 2.14
C SER A 97 -9.10 5.76 2.48
N SER A 98 -9.20 5.36 3.76
CA SER A 98 -10.43 4.98 4.44
C SER A 98 -10.41 5.66 5.80
N GLY A 99 -11.44 6.43 6.14
CA GLY A 99 -11.55 7.19 7.39
C GLY A 99 -11.34 8.71 7.24
N GLU A 100 -10.82 9.17 6.12
CA GLU A 100 -10.54 10.61 5.87
C GLU A 100 -11.72 11.29 5.16
N GLY A 101 -12.87 11.30 5.84
CA GLY A 101 -14.13 11.80 5.31
C GLY A 101 -14.98 10.73 4.61
N GLY A 102 -14.91 9.49 5.08
CA GLY A 102 -15.75 8.39 4.60
C GLY A 102 -15.02 7.05 4.53
N GLY A 103 -15.59 6.12 3.76
CA GLY A 103 -14.98 4.83 3.47
C GLY A 103 -13.85 4.90 2.44
N VAL A 104 -13.59 3.77 1.77
CA VAL A 104 -12.50 3.62 0.80
C VAL A 104 -12.69 4.55 -0.40
N LYS A 105 -11.68 5.35 -0.71
CA LYS A 105 -11.65 6.20 -1.91
C LYS A 105 -10.23 6.44 -2.41
N PHE A 106 -10.13 6.72 -3.71
CA PHE A 106 -8.97 7.41 -4.27
C PHE A 106 -9.00 8.89 -3.86
N GLY A 107 -7.82 9.46 -3.67
CA GLY A 107 -7.63 10.82 -3.18
C GLY A 107 -7.64 10.94 -1.66
N GLY A 108 -7.54 12.19 -1.21
CA GLY A 108 -7.24 12.52 0.18
C GLY A 108 -5.77 12.93 0.35
N PRO A 109 -5.37 13.24 1.59
CA PRO A 109 -4.03 13.77 1.89
C PRO A 109 -2.89 12.74 1.82
N GLY A 110 -3.18 11.43 1.87
CA GLY A 110 -2.22 10.36 1.60
C GLY A 110 -1.14 10.19 2.67
N ALA A 111 -0.07 9.44 2.36
CA ALA A 111 0.96 9.06 3.32
C ALA A 111 1.89 10.21 3.75
N TYR A 112 1.91 11.35 3.05
CA TYR A 112 2.84 12.46 3.31
C TYR A 112 2.32 13.53 4.27
N GLN A 113 1.28 13.21 5.03
CA GLN A 113 0.73 14.13 6.02
C GLN A 113 1.73 14.42 7.14
N GLY A 114 1.78 15.67 7.58
CA GLY A 114 2.66 16.09 8.68
C GLY A 114 2.31 15.51 10.06
N GLN A 115 1.17 14.84 10.20
CA GLN A 115 0.77 14.17 11.45
C GLN A 115 1.40 12.77 11.65
N PHE A 116 1.96 12.18 10.59
CA PHE A 116 2.55 10.86 10.69
C PHE A 116 3.97 10.94 11.24
N THR A 117 4.29 10.00 12.11
CA THR A 117 5.60 9.92 12.78
C THR A 117 6.41 8.73 12.30
N HIS A 118 5.77 7.83 11.55
CA HIS A 118 6.39 6.64 10.98
C HIS A 118 6.06 6.53 9.51
N TYR A 119 7.03 6.03 8.75
CA TYR A 119 6.93 5.85 7.32
C TYR A 119 7.66 4.58 6.93
N MET A 120 7.05 3.81 6.05
CA MET A 120 7.71 2.74 5.33
C MET A 120 7.28 2.76 3.87
N HIS A 121 8.16 2.30 2.99
CA HIS A 121 7.87 2.23 1.58
C HIS A 121 8.29 0.88 0.99
N LEU A 122 7.63 0.52 -0.10
CA LEU A 122 8.00 -0.61 -0.93
C LEU A 122 8.47 -0.09 -2.30
N PRO A 123 9.76 -0.20 -2.62
CA PRO A 123 10.30 0.24 -3.90
C PRO A 123 9.64 -0.47 -5.08
N VAL A 124 9.46 0.22 -6.19
CA VAL A 124 9.08 -0.42 -7.46
C VAL A 124 10.35 -0.98 -8.10
N VAL A 125 10.40 -2.29 -8.33
CA VAL A 125 11.45 -2.87 -9.15
C VAL A 125 11.08 -2.60 -10.60
N ALA A 126 11.85 -1.76 -11.28
CA ALA A 126 11.72 -1.63 -12.72
C ALA A 126 12.04 -3.00 -13.33
N ASN A 127 11.16 -3.54 -14.17
CA ASN A 127 11.48 -4.70 -14.99
C ASN A 127 12.64 -4.30 -15.91
N THR A 128 13.87 -4.50 -15.45
CA THR A 128 14.99 -4.70 -16.35
C THR A 128 14.77 -6.11 -16.91
N PRO A 129 14.57 -6.27 -18.23
CA PRO A 129 14.71 -7.60 -18.82
C PRO A 129 16.07 -8.16 -18.38
N PRO A 130 16.22 -9.48 -18.20
CA PRO A 130 17.55 -10.07 -18.09
C PRO A 130 18.40 -9.53 -19.24
N GLU A 131 19.57 -8.98 -18.92
CA GLU A 131 20.54 -8.59 -19.94
C GLU A 131 20.81 -9.83 -20.78
N ASP A 132 20.31 -9.84 -22.02
CA ASP A 132 20.58 -10.92 -22.98
C ASP A 132 22.11 -10.99 -23.09
N PRO A 133 22.77 -12.10 -22.72
CA PRO A 133 24.20 -12.22 -22.91
C PRO A 133 24.41 -12.17 -24.42
N GLY A 134 24.79 -11.00 -24.92
CA GLY A 134 24.95 -10.74 -26.34
C GLY A 134 25.74 -11.87 -27.02
N PRO A 135 25.44 -12.18 -28.29
CA PRO A 135 25.93 -13.38 -28.94
C PRO A 135 27.46 -13.49 -28.82
N PRO A 136 28.00 -14.71 -28.65
CA PRO A 136 29.43 -14.92 -28.46
C PRO A 136 30.19 -14.25 -29.60
N ARG A 137 31.14 -13.38 -29.24
CA ARG A 137 32.05 -12.76 -30.21
C ARG A 137 32.89 -13.88 -30.83
N ALA A 138 32.93 -13.87 -32.16
CA ALA A 138 33.57 -14.84 -33.04
C ALA A 138 35.04 -15.12 -32.73
#